data_AF-A0A963A6F4-F1
#
_entry.id   AF-A0A963A6F4-F1
#
_cell.length_a   1.000
_cell.length_b   1.000
_cell.length_c   1.000
_cell.angle_alpha   90.00
_cell.angle_beta   90.00
_cell.angle_gamma   90.00
#
_symmetry.space_group_name_H-M   'P 1'
#
loop_
_entity.id
_entity.type
_entity.pdbx_description
1 polymer ?
#
loop_
_entity_poly.entity_id
_entity_poly.type
_entity_poly.pdbx_seq_one_letter_code
_entity_poly.pdbx_strand_id
1 'polypeptide(L)'
;MALGKKQMALLYRNLVRADHFDKMMMNRIMQGKLLGFYHPGDGAMAAGVGASTFLGENDILNPHHRAHGMGYHVGRGTDIGRYLAEHT
;
A
#
# COMPACT_ATOMS: atom_id res chain seq x y z
N MET A 1 13.29 -4.47 20.04
CA MET A 1 12.01 -4.81 20.72
C MET A 1 11.20 -5.72 19.83
N ALA A 2 10.51 -6.72 20.39
CA ALA A 2 9.59 -7.57 19.63
C ALA A 2 8.22 -6.87 19.49
N LEU A 3 7.52 -7.11 18.38
CA LEU A 3 6.16 -6.61 18.17
C LEU A 3 5.16 -7.37 19.05
N GLY A 4 4.26 -6.66 19.71
CA GLY A 4 3.13 -7.26 20.40
C GLY A 4 2.10 -7.86 19.43
N LYS A 5 1.22 -8.74 19.92
CA LYS A 5 0.18 -9.42 19.10
C LYS A 5 -0.68 -8.45 18.28
N LYS A 6 -1.07 -7.31 18.87
CA LYS A 6 -1.85 -6.28 18.18
C LYS A 6 -1.06 -5.59 17.06
N GLN A 7 0.21 -5.31 17.29
CA GLN A 7 1.09 -4.71 16.29
C GLN A 7 1.34 -5.68 15.12
N MET A 8 1.58 -6.96 15.41
CA MET A 8 1.70 -7.98 14.36
C MET A 8 0.43 -8.11 13.52
N ALA A 9 -0.75 -8.11 14.17
CA ALA A 9 -2.03 -8.18 13.46
C ALA A 9 -2.28 -6.94 12.58
N LEU A 10 -1.88 -5.75 13.05
CA LEU A 10 -1.97 -4.51 12.26
C LEU A 10 -1.02 -4.57 11.06
N LEU A 11 0.25 -4.92 11.29
CA LEU A 11 1.26 -5.03 10.23
C LEU A 11 0.84 -6.02 9.14
N TYR A 12 0.39 -7.21 9.54
CA TYR A 12 -0.08 -8.23 8.61
C TYR A 12 -1.31 -7.76 7.82
N ARG A 13 -2.27 -7.11 8.49
CA ARG A 13 -3.46 -6.56 7.82
C ARG A 13 -3.09 -5.53 6.77
N ASN A 14 -2.15 -4.64 7.09
CA ASN A 14 -1.66 -3.64 6.15
C ASN A 14 -0.94 -4.29 4.96
N LEU A 15 -0.13 -5.32 5.20
CA LEU A 15 0.53 -6.08 4.15
C LEU A 15 -0.46 -6.70 3.17
N VAL A 16 -1.46 -7.43 3.68
CA VAL A 16 -2.49 -8.07 2.85
C VAL A 16 -3.31 -7.04 2.08
N ARG A 17 -3.68 -5.92 2.71
CA ARG A 17 -4.41 -4.84 2.02
C ARG A 17 -3.61 -4.24 0.87
N ALA A 18 -2.32 -4.00 1.08
CA ALA A 18 -1.46 -3.42 0.06
C ALA A 18 -1.27 -4.40 -1.12
N ASP A 19 -1.04 -5.69 -0.83
CA ASP A 19 -0.93 -6.75 -1.84
C ASP A 19 -2.23 -6.93 -2.66
N HIS A 20 -3.39 -6.94 -1.98
CA HIS A 20 -4.67 -7.08 -2.66
C HIS A 20 -5.01 -5.86 -3.52
N PHE A 21 -4.66 -4.64 -3.07
CA PHE A 21 -4.81 -3.45 -3.88
C PHE A 21 -3.93 -3.52 -5.14
N ASP A 22 -2.65 -3.91 -4.97
CA ASP A 22 -1.70 -4.04 -6.08
C ASP A 22 -2.19 -5.01 -7.17
N LYS A 23 -2.64 -6.20 -6.75
CA LYS A 23 -3.23 -7.20 -7.64
C LYS A 23 -4.51 -6.72 -8.31
N MET A 24 -5.37 -5.99 -7.58
CA MET A 24 -6.58 -5.42 -8.16
C MET A 24 -6.25 -4.39 -9.24
N MET A 25 -5.27 -3.50 -9.01
CA MET A 25 -4.83 -2.52 -10.01
C MET A 25 -4.26 -3.21 -11.26
N MET A 26 -3.46 -4.25 -11.08
CA MET A 26 -2.96 -5.07 -12.18
C MET A 26 -4.09 -5.70 -13.01
N ASN A 27 -5.09 -6.28 -12.33
CA ASN A 27 -6.26 -6.83 -13.01
C ASN A 27 -7.02 -5.76 -13.81
N ARG A 28 -7.10 -4.51 -13.31
CA ARG A 28 -7.75 -3.42 -14.03
C ARG A 28 -6.96 -3.00 -15.27
N ILE A 29 -5.62 -2.94 -15.21
CA ILE A 29 -4.79 -2.73 -16.41
C ILE A 29 -5.05 -3.81 -17.44
N MET A 30 -4.98 -5.09 -17.03
CA MET A 30 -5.14 -6.22 -17.94
C MET A 30 -6.54 -6.25 -18.60
N GLN A 31 -7.55 -5.70 -17.94
CA GLN A 31 -8.91 -5.58 -18.47
C GLN A 31 -9.15 -4.30 -19.29
N GLY A 32 -8.14 -3.44 -19.45
CA GLY A 32 -8.30 -2.14 -20.11
C GLY A 32 -9.17 -1.14 -19.33
N LYS A 33 -9.39 -1.38 -18.03
CA LYS A 33 -10.20 -0.52 -17.14
C LYS A 33 -9.39 0.57 -16.43
N LEU A 34 -8.07 0.49 -16.53
CA LEU A 34 -7.13 1.51 -16.07
C LEU A 34 -6.35 1.98 -17.29
N LEU A 35 -6.54 3.25 -17.67
CA LEU A 35 -5.80 3.86 -18.77
C LEU A 35 -4.48 4.42 -18.26
N GLY A 36 -3.36 4.11 -18.93
CA GLY A 36 -2.03 4.57 -18.56
C GLY A 36 -1.16 3.50 -17.92
N PHE A 37 -0.36 3.88 -16.92
CA PHE A 37 0.65 3.03 -16.30
C PHE A 37 0.33 2.73 -14.85
N TYR A 38 0.69 1.51 -14.42
CA TYR A 38 0.74 1.11 -13.02
C TYR A 38 2.07 0.41 -12.76
N HIS A 39 2.79 0.81 -11.73
CA HIS A 39 4.10 0.25 -11.38
C HIS A 39 3.92 -0.85 -10.33
N PRO A 40 3.94 -2.15 -10.67
CA PRO A 40 3.54 -3.20 -9.73
C PRO A 40 4.52 -3.36 -8.57
N GLY A 41 3.98 -3.74 -7.41
CA GLY A 41 4.72 -3.91 -6.16
C GLY A 41 5.04 -5.35 -5.80
N ASP A 42 4.65 -6.34 -6.60
CA ASP A 42 4.82 -7.78 -6.36
C ASP A 42 6.08 -8.14 -5.56
N GLY A 43 5.87 -8.71 -4.37
CA GLY A 43 6.94 -9.14 -3.45
C GLY A 43 7.67 -8.01 -2.69
N ALA A 44 7.51 -6.75 -3.07
CA ALA A 44 8.20 -5.59 -2.49
C ALA A 44 7.37 -4.80 -1.45
N MET A 45 6.12 -5.23 -1.17
CA MET A 45 5.20 -4.48 -0.30
C MET A 45 5.66 -4.39 1.15
N ALA A 46 6.36 -5.42 1.66
CA ALA A 46 6.74 -5.54 3.06
C ALA A 46 7.62 -4.37 3.54
N ALA A 47 8.53 -3.87 2.71
CA ALA A 47 9.42 -2.77 3.07
C ALA A 47 8.64 -1.48 3.34
N GLY A 48 7.75 -1.08 2.42
CA GLY A 48 6.93 0.12 2.61
C GLY A 48 5.93 -0.01 3.76
N VAL A 49 5.34 -1.20 3.93
CA VAL A 49 4.37 -1.46 5.01
C VAL A 49 5.05 -1.42 6.37
N GLY A 50 6.21 -2.06 6.50
CA GLY A 50 7.03 -2.02 7.71
C GLY A 50 7.51 -0.62 8.04
N ALA A 51 7.94 0.14 7.02
CA ALA A 51 8.41 1.52 7.19
C ALA A 51 7.31 2.51 7.60
N SER A 52 6.05 2.26 7.25
CA SER A 52 4.97 3.24 7.42
C SER A 52 3.99 2.93 8.56
N THR A 53 3.79 1.65 8.92
CA THR A 53 2.68 1.22 9.80
C THR A 53 2.75 1.77 11.22
N PHE A 54 3.96 2.04 11.73
CA PHE A 54 4.18 2.47 13.11
C PHE A 54 4.78 3.87 13.24
N LEU A 55 4.85 4.60 12.12
CA LEU A 55 5.23 6.00 12.16
C LEU A 55 4.17 6.82 12.91
N GLY A 56 4.63 7.81 13.67
CA GLY A 56 3.77 8.79 14.32
C GLY A 56 3.11 9.75 13.33
N GLU A 57 2.13 10.49 13.83
CA GLU A 57 1.36 11.47 13.06
C GLU A 57 2.25 12.51 12.37
N ASN A 58 3.28 12.99 13.07
CA ASN A 58 4.21 14.01 12.60
C ASN A 58 5.43 13.49 11.85
N ASP A 59 5.57 12.16 11.72
CA ASP A 59 6.69 11.58 10.97
C ASP A 59 6.45 11.77 9.46
N ILE A 60 7.43 12.39 8.81
CA ILE A 60 7.39 12.66 7.37
C ILE A 60 7.73 11.36 6.61
N LEU A 61 6.95 11.09 5.57
CA LEU A 61 7.15 9.94 4.69
C LEU A 61 7.17 10.41 3.23
N ASN A 62 8.19 9.98 2.48
CA ASN A 62 8.30 10.20 1.04
C ASN A 62 8.23 8.84 0.31
N PRO A 63 7.03 8.40 -0.11
CA PRO A 63 6.84 7.09 -0.74
C PRO A 63 7.54 7.00 -2.10
N HIS A 64 8.09 5.82 -2.40
CA HIS A 64 8.50 5.48 -3.76
C HIS A 64 7.28 5.16 -4.63
N HIS A 65 7.31 5.46 -5.93
CA HIS A 65 6.20 5.23 -6.88
C HIS A 65 5.86 3.75 -7.16
N ARG A 66 6.50 2.79 -6.47
CA ARG A 66 6.25 1.35 -6.67
C ARG A 66 4.97 0.95 -5.94
N ALA A 67 4.13 0.15 -6.56
CA ALA A 67 2.70 0.02 -6.24
C ALA A 67 2.00 1.39 -6.12
N HIS A 68 2.51 2.39 -6.85
CA HIS A 68 2.16 3.80 -6.72
C HIS A 68 2.33 4.37 -5.31
N GLY A 69 3.10 3.72 -4.43
CA GLY A 69 3.28 4.11 -3.04
C GLY A 69 2.37 3.37 -2.07
N MET A 70 1.56 2.41 -2.52
CA MET A 70 0.57 1.73 -1.67
C MET A 70 1.14 0.97 -0.50
N GLY A 71 2.36 0.43 -0.62
CA GLY A 71 3.06 -0.16 0.52
C GLY A 71 3.23 0.81 1.68
N TYR A 72 3.37 2.11 1.38
CA TYR A 72 3.53 3.18 2.37
C TYR A 72 2.19 3.76 2.81
N HIS A 73 1.30 4.02 1.85
CA HIS A 73 0.03 4.72 2.09
C HIS A 73 -0.95 3.92 2.97
N VAL A 74 -0.92 2.59 2.91
CA VAL A 74 -1.79 1.73 3.73
C VAL A 74 -1.51 1.91 5.23
N GLY A 75 -0.25 2.10 5.61
CA GLY A 75 0.17 2.30 7.00
C GLY A 75 -0.22 3.67 7.55
N ARG A 76 -0.48 4.62 6.66
CA ARG A 76 -0.85 6.01 6.99
C ARG A 76 -2.36 6.27 7.00
N GLY A 77 -3.17 5.22 6.88
CA GLY A 77 -4.64 5.35 6.92
C GLY A 77 -5.25 6.00 5.69
N THR A 78 -4.59 5.89 4.53
CA THR A 78 -5.08 6.45 3.27
C THR A 78 -6.47 5.91 2.94
N ASP A 79 -7.37 6.81 2.53
CA ASP A 79 -8.67 6.45 1.98
C ASP A 79 -8.49 5.74 0.62
N ILE A 80 -8.69 4.42 0.61
CA ILE A 80 -8.53 3.58 -0.57
C ILE A 80 -9.54 3.94 -1.68
N GLY A 81 -10.74 4.40 -1.33
CA GLY A 81 -11.75 4.76 -2.31
C GLY A 81 -11.32 6.00 -3.10
N ARG A 82 -10.85 7.03 -2.39
CA ARG A 82 -10.25 8.22 -3.03
C ARG A 82 -8.99 7.88 -3.80
N TYR A 83 -8.13 7.06 -3.22
CA TYR A 83 -6.88 6.66 -3.87
C TYR A 83 -7.13 5.88 -5.17
N LEU A 84 -8.14 5.01 -5.21
CA LEU A 84 -8.56 4.33 -6.43
C LEU A 84 -9.13 5.32 -7.46
N ALA A 85 -9.93 6.30 -7.04
CA ALA A 85 -10.53 7.30 -7.92
C ALA A 85 -9.47 8.16 -8.64
N GLU A 86 -8.33 8.45 -8.02
CA GLU A 86 -7.18 9.10 -8.70
C GLU A 86 -6.61 8.29 -9.87
N HIS A 87 -6.99 7.01 -9.98
CA HIS A 87 -6.52 6.11 -11.02
C HIS A 87 -7.64 5.73 -12.02
N THR A 88 -8.92 6.12 -11.88
CA THR A 88 -9.99 5.57 -12.75
C THR A 88 -11.13 6.52 -13.05
#